data_AF-A0A957MU40-F1
#
_entry.id   AF-A0A957MU40-F1
#
_cell.length_a   1.000
_cell.length_b   1.000
_cell.length_c   1.000
_cell.angle_alpha   90.00
_cell.angle_beta   90.00
_cell.angle_gamma   90.00
#
_symmetry.space_group_name_H-M   'P 1'
#
loop_
_entity.id
_entity.type
_entity.pdbx_description
1 polymer ?
#
loop_
_entity_poly.entity_id
_entity_poly.type
_entity_poly.pdbx_seq_one_letter_code
_entity_poly.pdbx_strand_id
1 'polypeptide(L)'
;MLQNTYHSFQNALFSPNPVVRAIVLGSVLVAGLLLITLFIGIAGPLLALVAAAALIGGVMILNDTHWGFVALCGVVFLIPFASLPFSIGFKPTFLDVALGALFFVWLVKLVIGQQDEFIASPIGLLVALFMLLA
;
A
#
# COMPACT_ATOMS: atom_id res chain seq x y z
N MET A 1 19.22 -19.18 -12.72
CA MET A 1 18.65 -19.96 -11.59
C MET A 1 17.25 -19.48 -11.19
N LEU A 2 17.02 -18.18 -10.94
CA LEU A 2 15.69 -17.66 -10.52
C LEU A 2 14.53 -17.94 -11.50
N GLN A 3 14.78 -17.89 -12.82
CA GLN A 3 13.74 -18.15 -13.84
C GLN A 3 13.18 -19.59 -13.79
N ASN A 4 14.04 -20.60 -13.58
CA ASN A 4 13.59 -22.01 -13.49
C ASN A 4 12.72 -22.26 -12.26
N THR A 5 13.05 -21.61 -11.14
CA THR A 5 12.26 -21.68 -9.90
C THR A 5 10.89 -21.06 -10.09
N TYR A 6 10.82 -19.93 -10.81
CA TYR A 6 9.57 -19.21 -11.09
C TYR A 6 8.61 -20.05 -11.96
N HIS A 7 9.13 -20.65 -13.05
CA HIS A 7 8.32 -21.51 -13.91
C HIS A 7 7.85 -22.78 -13.21
N SER A 8 8.66 -23.38 -12.33
CA SER A 8 8.23 -24.54 -11.53
C SER A 8 7.10 -24.20 -10.56
N PHE A 9 7.19 -23.05 -9.87
CA PHE A 9 6.12 -22.58 -8.99
C PHE A 9 4.83 -22.28 -9.76
N GLN A 10 4.93 -21.63 -10.91
CA GLN A 10 3.77 -21.33 -11.76
C GLN A 10 3.09 -22.61 -12.26
N ASN A 11 3.88 -23.58 -12.74
CA ASN A 11 3.36 -24.87 -13.20
C ASN A 11 2.74 -25.69 -12.06
N ALA A 12 3.25 -25.57 -10.84
CA ALA A 12 2.70 -26.22 -9.66
C ALA A 12 1.37 -25.58 -9.20
N LEU A 13 1.28 -24.25 -9.20
CA LEU A 13 0.06 -23.49 -8.85
C LEU A 13 -1.06 -23.70 -9.86
N PHE A 14 -0.74 -23.75 -11.16
CA PHE A 14 -1.72 -23.94 -12.24
C PHE A 14 -1.71 -25.37 -12.80
N SER A 15 -1.28 -26.35 -12.01
CA SER A 15 -1.18 -27.74 -12.45
C SER A 15 -2.54 -28.26 -12.95
N PRO A 16 -2.58 -28.97 -14.11
CA PRO A 16 -3.79 -29.64 -14.59
C PRO A 16 -4.32 -30.70 -13.61
N ASN A 17 -3.44 -31.24 -12.76
CA ASN A 17 -3.82 -32.25 -11.77
C ASN A 17 -4.51 -31.59 -10.57
N PRO A 18 -5.79 -31.90 -10.29
CA PRO A 18 -6.54 -31.25 -9.23
C PRO A 18 -5.96 -31.49 -7.83
N VAL A 19 -5.29 -32.64 -7.61
CA VAL A 19 -4.72 -33.00 -6.30
C VAL A 19 -3.47 -32.16 -6.00
N VAL A 20 -2.56 -32.03 -6.97
CA VAL A 20 -1.33 -31.24 -6.81
C VAL A 20 -1.68 -29.76 -6.59
N ARG A 21 -2.62 -29.24 -7.38
CA ARG A 21 -3.13 -27.87 -7.22
C ARG A 21 -3.74 -27.66 -5.83
N ALA A 22 -4.56 -28.60 -5.35
CA ALA A 22 -5.18 -28.51 -4.04
C ALA A 22 -4.15 -28.55 -2.90
N ILE A 23 -3.11 -29.39 -2.99
CA ILE A 23 -2.03 -29.45 -1.99
C ILE A 23 -1.23 -28.15 -1.97
N VAL A 24 -0.86 -27.60 -3.13
CA VAL A 24 -0.09 -26.36 -3.21
C VAL A 24 -0.90 -25.18 -2.65
N LEU A 25 -2.14 -25.01 -3.12
CA LEU A 25 -3.02 -23.96 -2.58
C LEU A 25 -3.29 -24.15 -1.09
N GLY A 26 -3.53 -25.39 -0.65
CA GLY A 26 -3.71 -25.74 0.75
C GLY A 26 -2.51 -25.38 1.59
N SER A 27 -1.29 -25.70 1.15
CA SER A 27 -0.06 -25.33 1.86
C SER A 27 0.15 -23.82 1.97
N VAL A 28 -0.17 -23.06 0.91
CA VAL A 28 -0.06 -21.60 0.92
C VAL A 28 -1.09 -20.99 1.87
N LEU A 29 -2.33 -21.49 1.86
CA LEU A 29 -3.38 -21.05 2.77
C LEU A 29 -3.04 -21.38 4.23
N VAL A 30 -2.54 -22.59 4.50
CA VAL A 30 -2.12 -23.00 5.85
C VAL A 30 -0.94 -22.17 6.33
N ALA A 31 0.07 -21.94 5.49
CA ALA A 31 1.20 -21.08 5.85
C ALA A 31 0.75 -19.64 6.11
N GLY A 32 -0.13 -19.09 5.28
CA GLY A 32 -0.72 -17.77 5.47
C GLY A 32 -1.53 -17.68 6.77
N LEU A 33 -2.36 -18.68 7.05
CA LEU A 33 -3.13 -18.77 8.29
C LEU A 33 -2.22 -18.81 9.52
N LEU A 34 -1.17 -19.64 9.50
CA LEU A 34 -0.20 -19.74 10.59
C LEU A 34 0.52 -18.40 10.83
N LEU A 35 0.93 -17.71 9.78
CA LEU A 35 1.57 -16.39 9.89
C LEU A 35 0.61 -15.33 10.45
N ILE A 36 -0.63 -15.27 9.93
CA ILE A 36 -1.64 -14.30 10.38
C ILE A 36 -2.03 -14.57 11.83
N THR A 37 -2.27 -15.83 12.20
CA THR A 37 -2.62 -16.21 13.58
C THR A 37 -1.49 -15.92 14.56
N LEU A 38 -0.24 -16.22 14.20
CA LEU A 38 0.93 -15.86 15.00
C LEU A 38 1.05 -14.34 15.18
N PHE A 39 0.88 -13.58 14.10
CA PHE A 39 0.93 -12.12 14.15
C PHE A 39 -0.17 -11.53 15.05
N ILE A 40 -1.41 -12.01 14.92
CA ILE A 40 -2.51 -11.61 15.80
C ILE A 40 -2.21 -11.98 17.26
N GLY A 41 -1.63 -13.16 17.51
CA GLY A 41 -1.28 -13.61 18.86
C GLY A 41 -0.22 -12.73 19.54
N ILE A 42 0.72 -12.18 18.78
CA ILE A 42 1.80 -11.33 19.31
C ILE A 42 1.38 -9.86 19.38
N ALA A 43 0.82 -9.30 18.30
CA ALA A 43 0.48 -7.88 18.19
C ALA A 43 -0.88 -7.55 18.80
N GLY A 44 -1.74 -8.55 19.00
CA GLY A 44 -3.13 -8.37 19.40
C GLY A 44 -4.06 -8.04 18.23
N PRO A 45 -5.38 -8.23 18.42
CA PRO A 45 -6.35 -8.13 17.33
C PRO A 45 -6.45 -6.75 16.68
N LEU A 46 -6.36 -5.68 17.49
CA LEU A 46 -6.51 -4.31 17.00
C LEU A 46 -5.34 -3.90 16.12
N LEU A 47 -4.10 -4.11 16.56
CA LEU A 47 -2.90 -3.79 15.77
C LEU A 47 -2.84 -4.64 14.51
N ALA A 48 -3.25 -5.91 14.58
CA ALA A 48 -3.31 -6.76 13.41
C ALA A 48 -4.32 -6.25 12.36
N LEU A 49 -5.48 -5.77 12.78
CA LEU A 49 -6.48 -5.18 11.90
C LEU A 49 -5.98 -3.88 11.26
N VAL A 50 -5.35 -3.00 12.05
CA VAL A 50 -4.74 -1.76 11.53
C VAL A 50 -3.65 -2.09 10.52
N ALA A 51 -2.78 -3.05 10.80
CA ALA A 51 -1.73 -3.48 9.88
C ALA A 51 -2.30 -4.08 8.58
N ALA A 52 -3.37 -4.88 8.67
CA ALA A 52 -4.05 -5.42 7.49
C ALA A 52 -4.67 -4.30 6.64
N ALA A 53 -5.36 -3.33 7.26
CA ALA A 53 -5.90 -2.17 6.56
C ALA A 53 -4.80 -1.33 5.90
N ALA A 54 -3.68 -1.11 6.60
CA ALA A 54 -2.52 -0.40 6.07
C ALA A 54 -1.86 -1.14 4.91
N LEU A 55 -1.75 -2.47 4.96
CA LEU A 55 -1.23 -3.29 3.85
C LEU A 55 -2.14 -3.21 2.63
N ILE A 56 -3.44 -3.41 2.81
CA ILE A 56 -4.43 -3.32 1.72
C ILE A 56 -4.39 -1.92 1.11
N GLY A 57 -4.49 -0.88 1.93
CA GLY A 57 -4.41 0.51 1.49
C GLY A 57 -3.11 0.81 0.77
N GLY A 58 -1.97 0.38 1.31
CA GLY A 58 -0.66 0.54 0.68
C GLY A 58 -0.60 -0.09 -0.71
N VAL A 59 -1.07 -1.34 -0.86
CA VAL A 59 -1.13 -2.02 -2.16
C VAL A 59 -2.07 -1.28 -3.12
N MET A 60 -3.21 -0.78 -2.65
CA MET A 60 -4.13 0.00 -3.48
C MET A 60 -3.49 1.30 -3.99
N ILE A 61 -2.75 2.02 -3.14
CA ILE A 61 -2.02 3.24 -3.52
C ILE A 61 -0.91 2.92 -4.53
N LEU A 62 -0.16 1.83 -4.30
CA LEU A 62 0.86 1.37 -5.23
C LEU A 62 0.27 1.02 -6.61
N ASN A 63 -0.91 0.40 -6.63
CA ASN A 63 -1.59 0.06 -7.88
C ASN A 63 -2.09 1.33 -8.59
N ASP A 64 -2.77 2.23 -7.87
CA ASP A 64 -3.30 3.49 -8.41
C ASP A 64 -3.24 4.62 -7.37
N THR A 65 -2.62 5.73 -7.74
CA THR A 65 -2.49 6.92 -6.90
C THR A 65 -3.83 7.54 -6.51
N HIS A 66 -4.91 7.26 -7.24
CA HIS A 66 -6.27 7.66 -6.85
C HIS A 66 -6.62 7.22 -5.42
N TRP A 67 -6.25 5.98 -5.05
CA TRP A 67 -6.47 5.47 -3.69
C TRP A 67 -5.67 6.24 -2.64
N GLY A 68 -4.55 6.84 -3.02
CA GLY A 68 -3.78 7.68 -2.12
C GLY A 68 -4.49 9.00 -1.80
N PHE A 69 -5.18 9.60 -2.77
CA PHE A 69 -6.06 10.73 -2.53
C PHE A 69 -7.27 10.36 -1.68
N VAL A 70 -7.89 9.19 -1.91
CA VAL A 70 -9.00 8.69 -1.07
C VAL A 70 -8.53 8.50 0.38
N ALA A 71 -7.37 7.90 0.59
CA ALA A 71 -6.77 7.74 1.91
C ALA A 71 -6.46 9.08 2.57
N LEU A 72 -5.89 10.04 1.82
CA LEU A 72 -5.63 11.39 2.29
C LEU A 72 -6.91 12.11 2.74
N CYS A 73 -7.96 12.06 1.92
CA CYS A 73 -9.28 12.60 2.29
C CYS A 73 -9.80 11.93 3.57
N GLY A 74 -9.70 10.61 3.69
CA GLY A 74 -10.08 9.88 4.89
C GLY A 74 -9.35 10.38 6.14
N VAL A 75 -8.04 10.59 6.05
CA VAL A 75 -7.23 11.14 7.15
C VAL A 75 -7.66 12.57 7.48
N VAL A 76 -7.82 13.43 6.48
CA VAL A 76 -8.22 14.84 6.65
C VAL A 76 -9.59 14.97 7.33
N PHE A 77 -10.56 14.15 6.96
CA PHE A 77 -11.92 14.24 7.51
C PHE A 77 -12.10 13.52 8.84
N LEU A 78 -11.41 12.41 9.08
CA LEU A 78 -11.62 11.58 10.26
C LEU A 78 -10.60 11.89 11.38
N ILE A 79 -9.33 12.06 11.02
CA ILE A 79 -8.21 12.10 11.98
C ILE A 79 -7.09 13.09 11.60
N PRO A 80 -7.40 14.36 11.26
CA PRO A 80 -6.41 15.29 10.68
C PRO A 80 -5.27 15.65 11.62
N PHE A 81 -5.54 15.70 12.93
CA PHE A 81 -4.58 16.14 13.94
C PHE A 81 -4.01 14.99 14.78
N ALA A 82 -4.37 13.74 14.45
CA ALA A 82 -3.85 12.60 15.18
C ALA A 82 -2.34 12.45 14.87
N SER A 83 -1.54 12.24 15.91
CA SER A 83 -0.09 12.08 15.81
C SER A 83 0.33 10.66 16.14
N LEU A 84 1.43 10.23 15.54
CA LEU A 84 2.02 8.92 15.82
C LEU A 84 2.56 8.89 17.26
N PRO A 85 2.56 7.70 17.90
CA PRO A 85 2.97 7.54 19.29
C PRO A 85 4.51 7.54 19.49
N PHE A 86 5.28 7.97 18.48
CA PHE A 86 6.75 8.04 18.51
C PHE A 86 7.23 9.32 17.82
N SER A 87 8.45 9.76 18.14
CA SER A 87 9.10 10.95 17.57
C SER A 87 10.44 10.59 16.92
N ILE A 88 10.74 11.27 15.80
CA ILE A 88 11.97 11.06 15.00
C ILE A 88 12.71 12.40 14.84
N GLY A 89 12.74 13.22 15.90
CA GLY A 89 13.18 14.62 15.86
C GLY A 89 12.04 15.62 15.65
N PHE A 90 10.90 15.16 15.15
CA PHE A 90 9.60 15.82 15.20
C PHE A 90 8.52 14.76 15.46
N LYS A 91 7.28 15.19 15.71
CA LYS A 91 6.15 14.30 15.99
C LYS A 91 5.25 14.20 14.76
N PRO A 92 5.41 13.19 13.89
CA PRO A 92 4.65 13.09 12.65
C PRO A 92 3.16 12.83 12.92
N THR A 93 2.32 13.44 12.08
CA THR A 93 0.87 13.23 12.05
C THR A 93 0.48 12.16 11.04
N PHE A 94 -0.75 11.63 11.13
CA PHE A 94 -1.28 10.76 10.07
C PHE A 94 -1.37 11.49 8.74
N LEU A 95 -1.58 12.82 8.76
CA LEU A 95 -1.59 13.66 7.56
C LEU A 95 -0.19 13.68 6.91
N ASP A 96 0.87 13.87 7.70
CA ASP A 96 2.25 13.84 7.20
C ASP A 96 2.58 12.48 6.56
N VAL A 97 2.16 11.39 7.19
CA VAL A 97 2.38 10.03 6.68
C VAL A 97 1.59 9.79 5.38
N ALA A 98 0.32 10.20 5.32
CA ALA A 98 -0.52 10.03 4.14
C ALA A 98 0.00 10.84 2.95
N LEU A 99 0.36 12.12 3.17
CA LEU A 99 1.00 12.94 2.14
C LEU A 99 2.33 12.34 1.71
N GLY A 100 3.19 11.99 2.67
CA GLY A 100 4.49 11.38 2.39
C GLY A 100 4.36 10.11 1.55
N ALA A 101 3.44 9.22 1.88
CA ALA A 101 3.19 7.99 1.12
C ALA A 101 2.67 8.27 -0.30
N LEU A 102 1.70 9.19 -0.44
CA LEU A 102 1.14 9.58 -1.74
C LEU A 102 2.22 10.19 -2.64
N PHE A 103 2.97 11.17 -2.13
CA PHE A 103 4.06 11.81 -2.87
C PHE A 103 5.18 10.83 -3.21
N PHE A 104 5.55 9.95 -2.28
CA PHE A 104 6.56 8.92 -2.51
C PHE A 104 6.16 7.99 -3.65
N VAL A 105 4.95 7.43 -3.60
CA VAL A 105 4.47 6.51 -4.65
C VAL A 105 4.34 7.22 -5.99
N TRP A 106 3.81 8.44 -6.01
CA TRP A 106 3.72 9.25 -7.23
C TRP A 106 5.11 9.51 -7.83
N LEU A 107 6.10 9.91 -7.02
CA LEU A 107 7.46 10.15 -7.47
C LEU A 107 8.10 8.89 -8.03
N VAL A 108 7.97 7.75 -7.34
CA VAL A 108 8.50 6.47 -7.83
C VAL A 108 7.88 6.09 -9.16
N LYS A 109 6.56 6.26 -9.32
CA LYS A 109 5.88 6.01 -10.60
C LYS A 109 6.35 6.96 -11.70
N LEU A 110 6.62 8.23 -11.38
CA LEU A 110 7.20 9.20 -12.30
C LEU A 110 8.60 8.76 -12.77
N VAL A 111 9.46 8.35 -11.84
CA VAL A 111 10.84 7.89 -12.16
C VAL A 111 10.84 6.63 -13.03
N ILE A 112 9.88 5.71 -12.84
CA ILE A 112 9.76 4.47 -13.63
C ILE A 112 9.07 4.72 -14.98
N GLY A 113 8.62 5.94 -15.27
CA GLY A 113 7.90 6.26 -16.51
C GLY A 113 6.50 5.65 -16.58
N GLN A 114 5.85 5.42 -15.43
CA GLN A 114 4.44 5.03 -15.38
C GLN A 114 3.50 6.25 -15.36
N GLN A 115 4.05 7.46 -15.35
CA GLN A 115 3.32 8.73 -15.32
C GLN A 115 3.80 9.61 -16.48
N ASP A 116 3.41 9.25 -17.70
CA ASP A 116 3.82 9.96 -18.91
C ASP A 116 2.90 11.12 -19.29
N GLU A 117 1.64 11.09 -18.82
CA GLU A 117 0.65 12.12 -19.14
C GLU A 117 0.51 13.12 -17.99
N PHE A 118 1.16 14.28 -18.14
CA PHE A 118 0.85 15.44 -17.30
C PHE A 118 -0.47 16.05 -17.73
N ILE A 119 -1.56 15.59 -17.12
CA ILE A 119 -2.89 16.15 -17.34
C ILE A 119 -3.04 17.42 -16.49
N ALA A 120 -2.79 18.57 -17.10
CA ALA A 120 -3.00 19.85 -16.46
C ALA A 120 -4.50 20.08 -16.22
N SER A 121 -4.89 20.33 -14.97
CA SER A 121 -6.25 20.75 -14.64
C SER A 121 -6.33 22.27 -14.47
N PRO A 122 -7.47 22.92 -14.77
CA PRO A 122 -7.69 24.34 -14.48
C PRO A 122 -7.47 24.68 -12.99
N ILE A 123 -7.72 23.71 -12.10
CA ILE A 123 -7.47 23.83 -10.66
C ILE A 123 -5.96 23.92 -10.39
N GLY A 124 -5.14 23.16 -11.12
CA GLY A 124 -3.68 23.21 -11.01
C GLY A 124 -3.11 24.62 -11.24
N LEU A 125 -3.71 25.40 -12.15
CA LEU A 125 -3.34 26.81 -12.36
C LEU A 125 -3.62 27.67 -11.13
N LEU A 126 -4.80 27.52 -10.51
CA LEU A 126 -5.17 28.27 -9.31
C LEU A 126 -4.25 27.93 -8.14
N VAL A 127 -3.90 26.65 -7.99
CA VAL A 127 -2.94 26.19 -6.96
C VAL A 127 -1.55 26.74 -7.24
N ALA A 128 -1.08 26.74 -8.49
CA ALA A 128 0.22 27.31 -8.85
C ALA A 128 0.28 28.82 -8.60
N LEU A 129 -0.78 29.55 -8.93
CA LEU A 129 -0.90 30.98 -8.66
C LEU A 129 -0.90 31.28 -7.16
N PHE A 130 -1.62 30.48 -6.37
CA PHE A 130 -1.58 30.55 -4.91
C PHE A 130 -0.16 30.32 -4.38
N MET A 131 0.54 29.26 -4.83
CA MET A 131 1.92 28.97 -4.43
C MET A 131 2.91 30.07 -4.80
N LEU A 132 2.68 30.80 -5.90
CA LEU A 132 3.54 31.90 -6.34
C LEU A 132 3.35 33.15 -5.46
N LEU A 133 2.14 33.37 -4.95
CA LEU A 133 1.80 34.52 -4.11
C LEU A 133 2.03 34.29 -2.61
N ALA A 134 2.13 33.04 -2.16
CA ALA A 134 2.32 32.63 -0.77
C ALA A 134 3.78 32.79 -0.30
#